data_AF-A0A848J1T8-F1
#
_entry.id   AF-A0A848J1T8-F1
#
_cell.length_a   1.000
_cell.length_b   1.000
_cell.length_c   1.000
_cell.angle_alpha   90.00
_cell.angle_beta   90.00
_cell.angle_gamma   90.00
#
_symmetry.space_group_name_H-M   'P 1'
#
loop_
_entity.id
_entity.type
_entity.pdbx_description
1 polymer ?
#
loop_
_entity_poly.entity_id
_entity_poly.type
_entity_poly.pdbx_seq_one_letter_code
_entity_poly.pdbx_strand_id
1 'polypeptide(L)'
;MSTTAQLTKRWGELKKFHLSFLDTLENEPAEFLFFKLNEEKWNSAQIINHLMKVEKNTFDFISHFDFNRKKEKTGIRNLINSFMLNAFLKSTMKAKVPTKAIEPDENPDIETMIQFYREHTIKFEKFIDQFPQDKLDFFIFKHPLAGKLNILQTIEFLTNHSLHHSIQITKLKRIYN
;
A
#
# COMPACT_ATOMS: atom_id res chain seq x y z
N MET A 1 -8.11 23.40 -4.56
CA MET A 1 -8.67 22.37 -3.65
C MET A 1 -7.98 22.50 -2.31
N SER A 2 -8.71 22.43 -1.19
CA SER A 2 -8.08 22.35 0.14
C SER A 2 -7.25 21.08 0.26
N THR A 3 -6.24 21.10 1.11
CA THR A 3 -5.38 19.94 1.39
C THR A 3 -6.17 18.77 2.00
N THR A 4 -7.27 19.04 2.72
CA THR A 4 -8.27 18.05 3.16
C THR A 4 -8.89 17.30 1.99
N ALA A 5 -9.41 18.03 1.00
CA ALA A 5 -10.04 17.43 -0.17
C ALA A 5 -9.05 16.59 -0.97
N GLN A 6 -7.76 16.95 -0.95
CA GLN A 6 -6.71 16.15 -1.57
C GLN A 6 -6.45 14.84 -0.82
N LEU A 7 -6.45 14.85 0.53
CA LEU A 7 -6.25 13.64 1.32
C LEU A 7 -7.40 12.65 1.12
N THR A 8 -8.65 13.11 1.24
CA THR A 8 -9.85 12.27 1.00
C THR A 8 -9.87 11.73 -0.42
N LYS A 9 -9.52 12.54 -1.43
CA LYS A 9 -9.41 12.07 -2.81
C LYS A 9 -8.35 10.96 -2.96
N ARG A 10 -7.15 11.15 -2.39
CA ARG A 10 -6.07 10.15 -2.44
C ARG A 10 -6.46 8.86 -1.73
N TRP A 11 -7.13 8.96 -0.58
CA TRP A 11 -7.71 7.82 0.11
C TRP A 11 -8.71 7.07 -0.78
N GLY A 12 -9.60 7.79 -1.47
CA GLY A 12 -10.56 7.19 -2.40
C GLY A 12 -9.89 6.37 -3.51
N GLU A 13 -8.71 6.76 -3.99
CA GLU A 13 -7.95 5.97 -4.97
C GLU A 13 -7.34 4.70 -4.35
N LEU A 14 -6.75 4.78 -3.15
CA LEU A 14 -6.25 3.59 -2.44
C LEU A 14 -7.39 2.62 -2.10
N LYS A 15 -8.53 3.13 -1.63
CA LYS A 15 -9.72 2.34 -1.28
C LYS A 15 -10.23 1.50 -2.44
N LYS A 16 -10.12 1.97 -3.69
CA LYS A 16 -10.48 1.16 -4.87
C LYS A 16 -9.64 -0.10 -4.97
N PHE A 17 -8.35 -0.04 -4.62
CA PHE A 17 -7.51 -1.22 -4.58
C PHE A 17 -7.93 -2.19 -3.48
N HIS A 18 -8.31 -1.70 -2.29
CA HIS A 18 -8.81 -2.58 -1.23
C HIS A 18 -10.04 -3.37 -1.69
N LEU A 19 -10.99 -2.68 -2.32
CA LEU A 19 -12.19 -3.30 -2.86
C LEU A 19 -11.86 -4.30 -3.97
N SER A 20 -10.92 -3.96 -4.85
CA SER A 20 -10.47 -4.86 -5.92
C SER A 20 -9.75 -6.10 -5.37
N PHE A 21 -8.94 -5.97 -4.33
CA PHE A 21 -8.27 -7.10 -3.69
C PHE A 21 -9.25 -7.97 -2.92
N LEU A 22 -10.23 -7.37 -2.23
CA LEU A 22 -11.34 -8.11 -1.62
C LEU A 22 -12.11 -8.92 -2.65
N ASP A 23 -12.52 -8.29 -3.74
CA ASP A 23 -13.23 -8.96 -4.84
C ASP A 23 -12.41 -10.12 -5.41
N THR A 24 -11.11 -9.91 -5.62
CA THR A 24 -10.20 -10.97 -6.08
C THR A 24 -10.15 -12.14 -5.08
N LEU A 25 -9.98 -11.85 -3.79
CA LEU A 25 -9.88 -12.89 -2.75
C LEU A 25 -11.19 -13.66 -2.54
N GLU A 26 -12.33 -13.01 -2.70
CA GLU A 26 -13.66 -13.59 -2.44
C GLU A 26 -14.21 -14.36 -3.64
N ASN A 27 -13.96 -13.89 -4.86
CA ASN A 27 -14.68 -14.35 -6.05
C ASN A 27 -13.83 -15.15 -7.04
N GLU A 28 -12.50 -15.09 -6.95
CA GLU A 28 -11.63 -15.87 -7.83
C GLU A 28 -11.38 -17.30 -7.30
N PRO A 29 -11.24 -18.29 -8.19
CA PRO A 29 -11.02 -19.67 -7.78
C PRO A 29 -9.63 -19.84 -7.13
N ALA A 30 -9.53 -20.75 -6.17
CA ALA A 30 -8.28 -21.04 -5.46
C ALA A 30 -7.15 -21.42 -6.43
N GLU A 31 -7.48 -22.15 -7.51
CA GLU A 31 -6.56 -22.53 -8.57
C GLU A 31 -5.88 -21.31 -9.19
N PHE A 32 -6.61 -20.21 -9.39
CA PHE A 32 -6.02 -18.96 -9.88
C PHE A 32 -5.25 -18.23 -8.77
N LEU A 33 -5.83 -18.11 -7.57
CA LEU A 33 -5.19 -17.38 -6.46
C LEU A 33 -3.81 -17.93 -6.14
N PHE A 34 -3.65 -19.25 -6.24
CA PHE A 34 -2.40 -19.96 -5.96
C PHE A 34 -1.58 -20.34 -7.21
N PHE A 35 -2.05 -19.99 -8.41
CA PHE A 35 -1.32 -20.23 -9.67
C PHE A 35 0.04 -19.51 -9.69
N LYS A 36 1.11 -20.26 -9.93
CA LYS A 36 2.47 -19.74 -10.12
C LYS A 36 2.92 -19.97 -11.57
N LEU A 37 3.58 -18.95 -12.15
CA LEU A 37 4.26 -19.10 -13.43
C LEU A 37 5.50 -20.00 -13.33
N ASN A 38 6.20 -19.93 -12.20
CA ASN A 38 7.30 -20.80 -11.80
C ASN A 38 7.59 -20.59 -10.30
N GLU A 39 8.46 -21.43 -9.75
CA GLU A 39 8.80 -21.43 -8.31
C GLU A 39 9.35 -20.09 -7.78
N GLU A 40 9.96 -19.26 -8.65
CA GLU A 40 10.52 -17.97 -8.24
C GLU A 40 9.51 -16.82 -8.27
N LYS A 41 8.29 -17.06 -8.79
CA LYS A 41 7.25 -16.03 -8.90
C LYS A 41 6.20 -16.18 -7.81
N TRP A 42 5.79 -15.03 -7.28
CA TRP A 42 4.63 -14.96 -6.41
C TRP A 42 3.37 -15.20 -7.22
N ASN A 43 2.46 -15.97 -6.64
CA ASN A 43 1.07 -16.07 -7.10
C ASN A 43 0.25 -14.84 -6.64
N SER A 44 -1.01 -14.77 -7.06
CA SER A 44 -1.89 -13.64 -6.74
C SER A 44 -2.13 -13.49 -5.23
N ALA A 45 -2.35 -14.59 -4.49
CA ALA A 45 -2.52 -14.56 -3.05
C ALA A 45 -1.29 -14.00 -2.32
N GLN A 46 -0.09 -14.41 -2.75
CA GLN A 46 1.18 -13.90 -2.21
C GLN A 46 1.37 -12.42 -2.52
N ILE A 47 1.03 -11.98 -3.73
CA ILE A 47 1.11 -10.55 -4.07
C ILE A 47 0.19 -9.72 -3.17
N ILE A 48 -1.05 -10.17 -2.93
CA ILE A 48 -2.00 -9.47 -2.06
C ILE A 48 -1.55 -9.52 -0.59
N ASN A 49 -1.02 -10.65 -0.12
CA ASN A 49 -0.45 -10.78 1.23
C ASN A 49 0.72 -9.81 1.47
N HIS A 50 1.59 -9.62 0.48
CA HIS A 50 2.66 -8.63 0.53
C HIS A 50 2.10 -7.20 0.70
N LEU A 51 1.10 -6.83 -0.10
CA LEU A 51 0.46 -5.51 -0.03
C LEU A 51 -0.20 -5.28 1.33
N MET A 52 -0.93 -6.27 1.84
CA MET A 52 -1.49 -6.25 3.19
C MET A 52 -0.42 -5.96 4.24
N LYS A 53 0.71 -6.69 4.22
CA LYS A 53 1.79 -6.51 5.20
C LYS A 53 2.45 -5.13 5.11
N VAL A 54 2.70 -4.63 3.90
CA VAL A 54 3.26 -3.28 3.69
C VAL A 54 2.32 -2.23 4.25
N GLU A 55 1.03 -2.32 3.92
CA GLU A 55 0.04 -1.35 4.35
C GLU A 55 -0.19 -1.42 5.86
N LYS A 56 -0.37 -2.61 6.43
CA LYS A 56 -0.51 -2.80 7.88
C LYS A 56 0.64 -2.16 8.64
N ASN A 57 1.89 -2.44 8.25
CA ASN A 57 3.06 -1.87 8.91
C ASN A 57 3.12 -0.34 8.74
N THR A 58 2.72 0.17 7.57
CA THR A 58 2.67 1.62 7.32
C THR A 58 1.60 2.27 8.19
N PHE A 59 0.40 1.70 8.23
CA PHE A 59 -0.74 2.18 9.02
C PHE A 59 -0.41 2.16 10.51
N ASP A 60 0.09 1.04 11.03
CA ASP A 60 0.49 0.89 12.43
C ASP A 60 1.53 1.96 12.83
N PHE A 61 2.44 2.32 11.91
CA PHE A 61 3.40 3.41 12.16
C PHE A 61 2.72 4.78 12.21
N ILE A 62 1.91 5.12 11.20
CA ILE A 62 1.33 6.46 11.08
C ILE A 62 0.21 6.72 12.10
N SER A 63 -0.55 5.70 12.49
CA SER A 63 -1.65 5.82 13.45
C SER A 63 -1.17 6.10 14.87
N HIS A 64 0.08 5.71 15.20
CA HIS A 64 0.72 5.95 16.49
C HIS A 64 1.75 7.09 16.46
N PHE A 65 1.81 7.85 15.35
CA PHE A 65 2.80 8.91 15.20
C PHE A 65 2.49 10.12 16.11
N ASP A 66 3.40 10.41 17.03
CA ASP A 66 3.27 11.54 17.95
C ASP A 66 3.86 12.84 17.36
N PHE A 67 2.98 13.69 16.83
CA PHE A 67 3.33 15.01 16.30
C PHE A 67 3.86 16.00 17.36
N ASN A 68 3.63 15.77 18.66
CA ASN A 68 4.16 16.64 19.71
C ASN A 68 5.66 16.43 19.91
N ARG A 69 6.13 15.18 19.70
CA ARG A 69 7.55 14.82 19.80
C ARG A 69 8.35 15.13 18.53
N LYS A 70 7.71 15.12 17.35
CA LYS A 70 8.37 15.33 16.06
C LYS A 70 7.60 16.33 15.20
N LYS A 71 8.01 17.59 15.25
CA LYS A 71 7.42 18.72 14.50
C LYS A 71 8.16 19.02 13.20
N GLU A 72 8.60 17.99 12.49
CA GLU A 72 9.38 18.18 11.26
C GLU A 72 8.47 18.16 10.03
N LYS A 73 8.57 19.19 9.19
CA LYS A 73 7.91 19.23 7.88
C LYS A 73 8.74 18.51 6.83
N THR A 74 8.09 17.97 5.80
CA THR A 74 8.82 17.42 4.66
C THR A 74 9.45 18.52 3.81
N GLY A 75 10.76 18.44 3.55
CA GLY A 75 11.46 19.38 2.68
C GLY A 75 11.45 19.00 1.19
N ILE A 76 11.99 19.88 0.33
CA ILE A 76 12.01 19.71 -1.13
C ILE A 76 12.69 18.40 -1.57
N ARG A 77 13.78 18.01 -0.89
CA ARG A 77 14.46 16.73 -1.16
C ARG A 77 13.52 15.52 -1.00
N ASN A 78 12.61 15.58 -0.03
CA ASN A 78 11.64 14.51 0.20
C ASN A 78 10.56 14.46 -0.88
N LEU A 79 10.19 15.61 -1.47
CA LEU A 79 9.31 15.66 -2.62
C LEU A 79 9.95 14.95 -3.83
N ILE A 80 11.22 15.24 -4.11
CA ILE A 80 11.97 14.60 -5.21
C ILE A 80 12.12 13.09 -4.98
N ASN A 81 12.44 12.67 -3.76
CA ASN A 81 12.55 11.25 -3.44
C ASN A 81 11.21 10.51 -3.58
N SER A 82 10.11 11.13 -3.14
CA SER A 82 8.76 10.59 -3.33
C SER A 82 8.40 10.47 -4.80
N PHE A 83 8.75 11.47 -5.62
CA PHE A 83 8.58 11.42 -7.06
C PHE A 83 9.38 10.27 -7.69
N MET A 84 10.65 10.11 -7.34
CA MET A 84 11.50 9.01 -7.84
C MET A 84 10.96 7.64 -7.42
N LEU A 85 10.47 7.50 -6.18
CA LEU A 85 9.81 6.27 -5.73
C LEU A 85 8.57 5.96 -6.57
N ASN A 86 7.72 6.95 -6.80
CA ASN A 86 6.51 6.77 -7.60
C ASN A 86 6.84 6.45 -9.06
N ALA A 87 7.91 7.04 -9.62
CA ALA A 87 8.39 6.70 -10.95
C ALA A 87 8.92 5.25 -11.02
N PHE A 88 9.66 4.81 -9.99
CA PHE A 88 10.11 3.43 -9.88
C PHE A 88 8.95 2.44 -9.81
N LEU A 89 7.94 2.71 -8.96
CA LEU A 89 6.75 1.86 -8.83
C LEU A 89 5.92 1.81 -10.12
N LYS A 90 5.94 2.86 -10.93
CA LYS A 90 5.29 2.87 -12.25
C LYS A 90 6.08 2.14 -13.34
N SER A 91 7.33 1.78 -13.07
CA SER A 91 8.18 1.04 -14.01
C SER A 91 8.02 -0.48 -13.88
N THR A 92 8.68 -1.24 -14.76
CA THR A 92 8.81 -2.71 -14.67
C THR A 92 10.05 -3.15 -13.89
N MET A 93 10.76 -2.23 -13.25
CA MET A 93 11.98 -2.53 -12.52
C MET A 93 11.67 -3.34 -11.26
N LYS A 94 12.54 -4.32 -10.97
CA LYS A 94 12.41 -5.17 -9.78
C LYS A 94 13.26 -4.60 -8.65
N ALA A 95 12.70 -4.54 -7.45
CA ALA A 95 13.45 -4.28 -6.21
C ALA A 95 13.42 -5.52 -5.32
N LYS A 96 14.51 -5.73 -4.58
CA LYS A 96 14.51 -6.70 -3.48
C LYS A 96 13.66 -6.15 -2.34
N VAL A 97 12.92 -7.04 -1.69
CA VAL A 97 12.16 -6.69 -0.51
C VAL A 97 13.14 -6.25 0.59
N PRO A 98 12.95 -5.06 1.21
CA PRO A 98 13.92 -4.52 2.15
C PRO A 98 13.94 -5.24 3.50
N THR A 99 12.91 -6.04 3.82
CA THR A 99 12.80 -6.77 5.08
C THR A 99 11.87 -7.97 4.96
N LYS A 100 12.21 -9.06 5.66
CA LYS A 100 11.38 -10.28 5.75
C LYS A 100 9.99 -10.02 6.31
N ALA A 101 9.80 -8.96 7.12
CA ALA A 101 8.52 -8.63 7.73
C ALA A 101 7.41 -8.27 6.73
N ILE A 102 7.77 -7.95 5.49
CA ILE A 102 6.83 -7.68 4.40
C ILE A 102 6.97 -8.70 3.25
N GLU A 103 7.77 -9.74 3.40
CA GLU A 103 7.74 -10.85 2.45
C GLU A 103 6.40 -11.58 2.59
N PRO A 104 5.78 -12.02 1.49
CA PRO A 104 4.55 -12.75 1.57
C PRO A 104 4.76 -14.13 2.19
N ASP A 105 3.73 -14.63 2.87
CA ASP A 105 3.73 -15.99 3.38
C ASP A 105 3.79 -16.99 2.22
N GLU A 106 4.38 -18.16 2.44
CA GLU A 106 4.44 -19.20 1.41
C GLU A 106 3.03 -19.64 1.02
N ASN A 107 2.16 -19.84 2.01
CA ASN A 107 0.75 -20.16 1.85
C ASN A 107 -0.10 -19.13 2.61
N PRO A 108 -0.46 -18.00 1.99
CA PRO A 108 -1.27 -16.98 2.64
C PRO A 108 -2.66 -17.50 3.01
N ASP A 109 -3.13 -17.14 4.21
CA ASP A 109 -4.50 -17.41 4.65
C ASP A 109 -5.47 -16.38 4.03
N ILE A 110 -6.30 -16.86 3.10
CA ILE A 110 -7.26 -16.04 2.36
C ILE A 110 -8.28 -15.38 3.29
N GLU A 111 -8.80 -16.11 4.28
CA GLU A 111 -9.85 -15.60 5.17
C GLU A 111 -9.31 -14.47 6.05
N THR A 112 -8.10 -14.64 6.59
CA THR A 112 -7.40 -13.59 7.34
C THR A 112 -7.17 -12.34 6.48
N MET A 113 -6.82 -12.49 5.20
CA MET A 113 -6.64 -11.35 4.29
C MET A 113 -7.96 -10.63 3.97
N ILE A 114 -9.04 -11.38 3.75
CA ILE A 114 -10.38 -10.81 3.55
C ILE A 114 -10.80 -9.99 4.78
N GLN A 115 -10.69 -10.59 5.96
CA GLN A 115 -11.04 -9.91 7.21
C GLN A 115 -10.17 -8.67 7.43
N PHE A 116 -8.87 -8.76 7.12
CA PHE A 116 -7.99 -7.60 7.15
C PHE A 116 -8.54 -6.46 6.29
N TYR A 117 -8.77 -6.67 4.99
CA TYR A 117 -9.16 -5.55 4.12
C TYR A 117 -10.53 -4.97 4.49
N ARG A 118 -11.48 -5.80 4.94
CA ARG A 118 -12.79 -5.32 5.44
C ARG A 118 -12.64 -4.39 6.64
N GLU A 119 -11.92 -4.82 7.67
CA GLU A 119 -11.72 -4.01 8.88
C GLU A 119 -10.78 -2.82 8.64
N HIS A 120 -9.69 -3.06 7.92
CA HIS A 120 -8.63 -2.08 7.72
C HIS A 120 -9.13 -0.91 6.90
N THR A 121 -9.96 -1.14 5.88
CA THR A 121 -10.57 -0.05 5.10
C THR A 121 -11.37 0.91 5.99
N ILE A 122 -12.17 0.38 6.92
CA ILE A 122 -12.96 1.20 7.85
C ILE A 122 -12.06 1.96 8.83
N LYS A 123 -11.06 1.27 9.40
CA LYS A 123 -10.09 1.88 10.33
C LYS A 123 -9.29 3.00 9.66
N PHE A 124 -8.84 2.78 8.43
CA PHE A 124 -8.07 3.75 7.66
C PHE A 124 -8.94 4.94 7.24
N GLU A 125 -10.17 4.71 6.78
CA GLU A 125 -11.12 5.78 6.48
C GLU A 125 -11.35 6.70 7.68
N LYS A 126 -11.60 6.11 8.86
CA LYS A 126 -11.72 6.88 10.11
C LYS A 126 -10.45 7.68 10.44
N PHE A 127 -9.27 7.09 10.24
CA PHE A 127 -8.00 7.78 10.45
C PHE A 127 -7.84 8.98 9.51
N ILE A 128 -8.23 8.85 8.25
CA ILE A 128 -8.20 9.93 7.26
C ILE A 128 -9.15 11.06 7.64
N ASP A 129 -10.38 10.73 8.04
CA ASP A 129 -11.39 11.72 8.44
C ASP A 129 -10.99 12.51 9.68
N GLN A 130 -10.25 11.86 10.59
CA GLN A 130 -9.79 12.46 11.85
C GLN A 130 -8.40 13.10 11.74
N PHE A 131 -7.76 13.07 10.55
CA PHE A 131 -6.40 13.54 10.39
C PHE A 131 -6.29 15.07 10.61
N PRO A 132 -5.37 15.55 11.46
CA PRO A 132 -5.25 16.96 11.77
C PRO A 132 -4.79 17.78 10.55
N GLN A 133 -5.61 18.76 10.18
CA GLN A 133 -5.41 19.55 8.95
C GLN A 133 -4.11 20.35 8.95
N ASP A 134 -3.69 20.83 10.11
CA ASP A 134 -2.45 21.57 10.30
C ASP A 134 -1.20 20.67 10.26
N LYS A 135 -1.36 19.35 10.11
CA LYS A 135 -0.27 18.37 10.03
C LYS A 135 -0.08 17.73 8.65
N LEU A 136 -0.81 18.16 7.63
CA LEU A 136 -0.77 17.51 6.31
C LEU A 136 0.60 17.55 5.61
N ASP A 137 1.43 18.55 5.93
CA ASP A 137 2.80 18.69 5.41
C ASP A 137 3.89 18.19 6.38
N PHE A 138 3.48 17.64 7.53
CA PHE A 138 4.40 17.08 8.51
C PHE A 138 4.82 15.68 8.10
N PHE A 139 6.08 15.37 8.35
CA PHE A 139 6.58 14.02 8.26
C PHE A 139 5.80 13.11 9.21
N ILE A 140 5.35 11.97 8.68
CA ILE A 140 4.62 10.96 9.44
C ILE A 140 5.13 9.54 9.17
N PHE A 141 5.90 9.33 8.09
CA PHE A 141 6.37 7.99 7.73
C PHE A 141 7.77 8.02 7.11
N LYS A 142 8.67 7.16 7.57
CA LYS A 142 10.04 7.04 7.03
C LYS A 142 10.13 5.81 6.11
N HIS A 143 9.96 6.02 4.81
CA HIS A 143 10.15 4.99 3.80
C HIS A 143 11.63 4.59 3.70
N PRO A 144 11.98 3.29 3.59
CA PRO A 144 13.36 2.82 3.55
C PRO A 144 14.22 3.47 2.46
N LEU A 145 13.63 3.73 1.29
CA LEU A 145 14.35 4.29 0.13
C LEU A 145 14.09 5.77 -0.09
N ALA A 146 12.87 6.24 0.17
CA ALA A 146 12.46 7.61 -0.15
C ALA A 146 12.69 8.57 1.03
N GLY A 147 12.96 8.04 2.21
CA GLY A 147 13.13 8.84 3.42
C GLY A 147 11.78 9.32 3.94
N LYS A 148 11.72 10.58 4.34
CA LYS A 148 10.61 11.15 5.10
C LYS A 148 9.44 11.50 4.19
N LEU A 149 8.27 10.93 4.44
CA LEU A 149 7.03 11.21 3.73
C LEU A 149 6.01 11.86 4.67
N ASN A 150 5.25 12.81 4.14
CA ASN A 150 4.04 13.32 4.78
C ASN A 150 2.84 12.43 4.43
N ILE A 151 1.69 12.65 5.06
CA ILE A 151 0.54 11.76 4.88
C ILE A 151 0.10 11.66 3.41
N LEU A 152 0.09 12.77 2.67
CA LEU A 152 -0.31 12.79 1.27
C LEU A 152 0.63 11.92 0.41
N GLN A 153 1.93 12.01 0.65
CA GLN A 153 2.94 11.20 -0.02
C GLN A 153 2.89 9.73 0.41
N THR A 154 2.57 9.45 1.67
CA THR A 154 2.41 8.07 2.17
C THR A 154 1.23 7.37 1.50
N ILE A 155 0.06 8.02 1.40
CA ILE A 155 -1.09 7.43 0.69
C ILE A 155 -0.78 7.26 -0.79
N GLU A 156 -0.09 8.23 -1.40
CA GLU A 156 0.33 8.13 -2.80
C GLU A 156 1.31 6.97 -3.04
N PHE A 157 2.25 6.74 -2.10
CA PHE A 157 3.12 5.57 -2.11
C PHE A 157 2.31 4.27 -2.07
N LEU A 158 1.41 4.10 -1.09
CA LEU A 158 0.59 2.90 -0.96
C LEU A 158 -0.28 2.66 -2.20
N THR A 159 -0.83 3.72 -2.79
CA THR A 159 -1.63 3.66 -4.02
C THR A 159 -0.79 3.20 -5.21
N ASN A 160 0.37 3.82 -5.44
CA ASN A 160 1.23 3.44 -6.56
C ASN A 160 1.83 2.04 -6.37
N HIS A 161 2.10 1.62 -5.14
CA HIS A 161 2.56 0.28 -4.81
C HIS A 161 1.46 -0.75 -5.12
N SER A 162 0.22 -0.47 -4.72
CA SER A 162 -0.94 -1.31 -5.05
C SER A 162 -1.17 -1.41 -6.56
N LEU A 163 -1.06 -0.29 -7.28
CA LEU A 163 -1.16 -0.26 -8.75
C LEU A 163 -0.07 -1.11 -9.42
N HIS A 164 1.18 -1.00 -8.97
CA HIS A 164 2.29 -1.78 -9.54
C HIS A 164 2.00 -3.28 -9.47
N HIS A 165 1.49 -3.73 -8.33
CA HIS A 165 1.22 -5.15 -8.08
C HIS A 165 -0.12 -5.62 -8.66
N SER A 166 -1.13 -4.76 -8.81
CA SER A 166 -2.38 -5.12 -9.49
C SER A 166 -2.15 -5.45 -10.98
N ILE A 167 -1.18 -4.78 -11.61
CA ILE A 167 -0.73 -5.10 -12.98
C ILE A 167 -0.13 -6.52 -13.02
N GLN A 168 0.58 -6.95 -11.97
CA GLN A 168 1.13 -8.31 -11.89
C GLN A 168 0.02 -9.35 -11.77
N ILE A 169 -0.98 -9.12 -10.90
CA ILE A 169 -2.16 -9.99 -10.75
C ILE A 169 -2.93 -10.10 -12.08
N THR A 170 -3.15 -8.97 -12.75
CA THR A 170 -3.84 -8.96 -14.06
C THR A 170 -3.06 -9.75 -15.12
N LYS A 171 -1.73 -9.67 -15.13
CA LYS A 171 -0.89 -10.47 -16.02
C LYS A 171 -0.98 -11.96 -15.71
N LEU A 172 -0.96 -12.34 -14.44
CA LEU A 172 -1.17 -13.75 -14.04
C LEU A 172 -2.53 -14.24 -14.51
N LYS A 173 -3.59 -13.45 -14.33
CA LYS A 173 -4.95 -13.82 -14.75
C LYS A 173 -5.06 -14.09 -16.25
N ARG A 174 -4.40 -13.27 -17.06
CA ARG A 174 -4.34 -13.44 -18.52
C ARG A 174 -3.57 -14.67 -18.99
N ILE A 175 -2.64 -15.18 -18.17
CA ILE A 175 -1.86 -16.38 -18.49
C ILE A 175 -2.57 -17.64 -17.98
N TYR A 176 -3.29 -17.53 -16.87
CA TYR A 176 -4.10 -18.60 -16.30
C TYR A 176 -5.31 -18.95 -17.18
N ASN A 177 -5.99 -17.93 -17.72
CA ASN A 177 -7.09 -18.08 -18.67
C ASN A 177 -6.58 -18.50 -20.05
#